data_AF-A0A497J9Y2-F1
#
_entry.id   AF-A0A497J9Y2-F1
#
_cell.length_a   1.000
_cell.length_b   1.000
_cell.length_c   1.000
_cell.angle_alpha   90.00
_cell.angle_beta   90.00
_cell.angle_gamma   90.00
#
_symmetry.space_group_name_H-M   'P 1'
#
loop_
_entity.id
_entity.type
_entity.pdbx_description
1 polymer ?
#
loop_
_entity_poly.entity_id
_entity_poly.type
_entity_poly.pdbx_seq_one_letter_code
_entity_poly.pdbx_strand_id
1 'polypeptide(L)'
;MEEASKILYYGRKKLLSLIVITIINFAIAWYYCDRIIERIKQDMLPEQAKLIVTTPMEYLLVKIQVSLILAVLITLIIFIFYLLRKYRVRIIWIPPA
;
A
#
# COMPACT_ATOMS: atom_id res chain seq x y z
N MET A 1 -3.98 -12.07 -35.42
CA MET A 1 -3.21 -12.58 -34.25
C MET A 1 -2.24 -11.56 -33.65
N GLU A 2 -1.74 -10.59 -34.42
CA GLU A 2 -0.75 -9.62 -33.94
C GLU A 2 -1.27 -8.62 -32.89
N GLU A 3 -2.53 -8.17 -33.00
CA GLU A 3 -3.13 -7.22 -32.05
C GLU A 3 -3.36 -7.80 -30.66
N ALA A 4 -3.84 -9.04 -30.58
CA ALA A 4 -4.04 -9.73 -29.30
C ALA A 4 -2.72 -9.89 -28.53
N SER A 5 -1.62 -10.18 -29.24
CA SER A 5 -0.27 -10.27 -28.66
C SER A 5 0.20 -8.92 -28.10
N LYS A 6 -0.04 -7.82 -28.84
CA LYS A 6 0.29 -6.46 -28.38
C LYS A 6 -0.49 -6.08 -27.10
N ILE A 7 -1.79 -6.36 -27.05
CA ILE A 7 -2.63 -6.07 -25.87
C ILE A 7 -2.14 -6.86 -24.64
N LEU A 8 -1.83 -8.15 -24.82
CA LEU A 8 -1.25 -8.98 -23.75
C LEU A 8 0.09 -8.43 -23.26
N TYR A 9 0.96 -7.98 -24.17
CA TYR A 9 2.26 -7.42 -23.82
C TYR A 9 2.11 -6.13 -22.98
N TYR A 10 1.29 -5.18 -23.43
CA TYR A 10 1.05 -3.93 -22.69
C TYR A 10 0.37 -4.17 -21.34
N GLY A 11 -0.58 -5.11 -21.28
CA GLY A 11 -1.25 -5.51 -20.03
C GLY A 11 -0.27 -6.07 -19.01
N ARG A 12 0.57 -7.05 -19.42
CA ARG A 12 1.60 -7.65 -18.55
C ARG A 12 2.62 -6.64 -18.06
N LYS A 13 3.11 -5.76 -18.94
CA LYS A 13 4.08 -4.72 -18.56
C LYS A 13 3.52 -3.79 -17.49
N LYS A 14 2.24 -3.40 -17.63
CA LYS A 14 1.58 -2.52 -16.67
C LYS A 14 1.31 -3.23 -15.33
N LEU A 15 0.91 -4.50 -15.36
CA LEU A 15 0.74 -5.33 -14.16
C LEU A 15 2.06 -5.51 -13.40
N LEU A 16 3.16 -5.84 -14.10
CA LEU A 16 4.48 -5.96 -13.50
C LEU A 16 4.93 -4.65 -12.85
N SER A 17 4.69 -3.52 -13.50
CA SER A 17 5.00 -2.20 -12.91
C SER A 17 4.23 -1.96 -11.61
N LEU A 18 2.96 -2.35 -11.52
CA LEU A 18 2.15 -2.22 -10.31
C LEU A 18 2.66 -3.12 -9.18
N ILE A 19 3.05 -4.36 -9.51
CA ILE A 19 3.63 -5.30 -8.54
C ILE A 19 4.92 -4.73 -7.97
N VAL A 20 5.82 -4.22 -8.81
CA VAL A 20 7.09 -3.62 -8.36
C VAL A 20 6.85 -2.42 -7.44
N ILE A 21 5.92 -1.52 -7.79
CA ILE A 21 5.55 -0.37 -6.95
C ILE A 21 5.01 -0.85 -5.59
N THR A 22 4.17 -1.89 -5.60
CA THR A 22 3.60 -2.46 -4.36
C THR A 22 4.69 -3.06 -3.47
N ILE A 23 5.65 -3.78 -4.04
CA ILE A 23 6.78 -4.36 -3.30
C ILE A 23 7.65 -3.27 -2.67
N ILE A 24 7.95 -2.19 -3.41
CA ILE A 24 8.72 -1.06 -2.87
C ILE A 24 7.96 -0.40 -1.71
N ASN A 25 6.66 -0.14 -1.88
CA ASN A 25 5.82 0.42 -0.82
C ASN A 25 5.74 -0.51 0.39
N PHE A 26 5.71 -1.83 0.17
CA PHE A 26 5.74 -2.82 1.25
C PHE A 26 7.06 -2.79 2.02
N ALA A 27 8.21 -2.73 1.34
CA ALA A 27 9.50 -2.65 2.01
C ALA A 27 9.62 -1.38 2.87
N ILE A 28 9.12 -0.25 2.36
CA ILE A 28 9.06 1.02 3.10
C ILE A 28 8.13 0.87 4.32
N ALA A 29 6.91 0.37 4.10
CA ALA A 29 5.95 0.17 5.18
C ALA A 29 6.49 -0.77 6.26
N TRP A 30 7.15 -1.87 5.87
CA TRP A 30 7.78 -2.83 6.76
C TRP A 30 8.84 -2.20 7.67
N TYR A 31 9.69 -1.34 7.10
CA TYR A 31 10.73 -0.63 7.85
C TYR A 31 10.13 0.29 8.94
N TYR A 32 9.01 0.96 8.63
CA TYR A 32 8.32 1.84 9.58
C TYR A 32 7.26 1.14 10.45
N CYS A 33 6.97 -0.14 10.19
CA CYS A 33 5.83 -0.82 10.78
C CYS A 33 5.92 -0.94 12.30
N ASP A 34 7.13 -1.12 12.86
CA ASP A 34 7.30 -1.24 14.32
C ASP A 34 6.87 0.06 15.03
N ARG A 35 7.26 1.23 14.50
CA ARG A 35 6.85 2.54 15.03
C ARG A 35 5.34 2.76 14.89
N ILE A 36 4.75 2.33 13.77
CA ILE A 36 3.31 2.46 13.54
C ILE A 36 2.54 1.58 14.53
N ILE A 37 2.99 0.34 14.74
CA ILE A 37 2.39 -0.59 15.69
C ILE A 37 2.51 -0.05 17.12
N GLU A 38 3.65 0.50 17.52
CA GLU A 38 3.82 1.14 18.85
C GLU A 38 2.83 2.29 19.05
N ARG A 39 2.64 3.14 18.04
CA ARG A 39 1.69 4.25 18.11
C ARG A 39 0.24 3.78 18.19
N ILE A 40 -0.13 2.76 17.40
CA ILE A 40 -1.45 2.15 17.47
C ILE A 40 -1.70 1.55 18.86
N LYS A 41 -0.70 0.91 19.47
CA LYS A 41 -0.80 0.40 20.84
C LYS A 41 -1.08 1.52 21.83
N GLN A 42 -0.34 2.63 21.75
CA GLN A 42 -0.51 3.77 22.65
C GLN A 42 -1.89 4.43 22.50
N ASP A 43 -2.39 4.57 21.28
CA ASP A 43 -3.66 5.25 21.00
C ASP A 43 -4.89 4.35 21.27
N MET A 44 -4.76 3.03 21.14
CA MET A 44 -5.90 2.11 21.22
C MET A 44 -6.01 1.31 22.52
N LEU A 45 -4.96 1.27 23.35
CA LEU A 45 -5.01 0.62 24.65
C LEU A 45 -5.38 1.64 25.74
N PRO A 46 -6.46 1.44 26.52
CA PRO A 46 -6.67 2.21 27.74
C PRO A 46 -5.50 2.00 28.72
N GLU A 47 -5.23 2.95 29.62
CA GLU A 47 -4.04 2.98 30.50
C GLU A 47 -3.78 1.68 31.29
N GLN A 48 -4.80 0.83 31.46
CA GLN A 48 -4.77 -0.40 32.23
C GLN A 48 -4.75 -1.68 31.37
N ALA A 49 -4.87 -1.59 30.04
CA ALA A 49 -4.89 -2.75 29.15
C ALA A 49 -3.48 -3.11 28.68
N LYS A 50 -2.99 -4.28 29.11
CA LYS A 50 -1.77 -4.90 28.57
C LYS A 50 -2.10 -5.63 27.28
N LEU A 51 -1.42 -5.27 26.19
CA LEU A 51 -1.45 -6.07 24.97
C LEU A 51 -0.71 -7.39 25.22
N ILE A 52 -1.47 -8.49 25.32
CA ILE A 52 -0.89 -9.83 25.41
C ILE A 52 -0.51 -10.22 23.98
N VAL A 53 0.77 -10.03 23.63
CA VAL A 53 1.34 -10.69 22.46
C VAL A 53 1.75 -12.08 22.93
N THR A 54 0.98 -13.09 22.56
CA THR A 54 1.13 -14.45 23.12
C THR A 54 2.32 -15.17 22.50
N THR A 55 2.64 -14.87 21.24
CA THR A 55 3.73 -15.52 20.50
C THR A 55 4.49 -14.55 19.57
N PRO A 56 5.80 -14.77 19.32
CA PRO A 56 6.55 -14.00 18.32
C PRO A 56 5.99 -14.14 16.91
N MET A 57 5.29 -15.24 16.63
CA MET A 57 4.58 -15.46 15.37
C MET A 57 3.39 -14.50 15.19
N GLU A 58 2.58 -14.28 16.23
CA GLU A 58 1.49 -13.29 16.18
C GLU A 58 2.01 -11.89 15.87
N TYR A 59 3.12 -11.50 16.49
CA TYR A 59 3.75 -10.20 16.21
C TYR A 59 4.12 -10.06 14.74
N LEU A 60 4.75 -11.10 14.18
CA LEU A 60 5.20 -11.09 12.79
C LEU A 60 4.01 -11.07 11.81
N LEU A 61 2.93 -11.79 12.11
CA LEU A 61 1.70 -11.76 11.31
C LEU A 61 1.07 -10.35 11.29
N VAL A 62 0.96 -9.70 12.45
CA VAL A 62 0.44 -8.33 12.54
C VAL A 62 1.33 -7.37 11.73
N LYS A 63 2.65 -7.51 11.84
CA LYS A 63 3.61 -6.70 11.07
C LYS A 63 3.42 -6.87 9.56
N ILE A 64 3.23 -8.10 9.08
CA ILE A 64 2.94 -8.38 7.67
C ILE A 64 1.62 -7.73 7.26
N GLN A 65 0.55 -7.95 8.03
CA GLN A 65 -0.79 -7.44 7.71
C GLN A 65 -0.80 -5.91 7.62
N VAL A 66 -0.25 -5.22 8.62
CA VAL A 66 -0.18 -3.75 8.65
C VAL A 66 0.65 -3.23 7.49
N SER A 67 1.83 -3.81 7.25
CA SER A 67 2.70 -3.38 6.14
C SER A 67 2.03 -3.57 4.77
N LEU A 68 1.29 -4.68 4.60
CA LEU A 68 0.61 -5.00 3.35
C LEU A 68 -0.59 -4.08 3.10
N ILE A 69 -1.39 -3.79 4.13
CA ILE A 69 -2.50 -2.83 4.05
C ILE A 69 -1.97 -1.45 3.66
N LEU A 70 -0.90 -0.97 4.32
CA LEU A 70 -0.29 0.31 4.00
C LEU A 70 0.27 0.35 2.57
N ALA A 71 0.96 -0.70 2.15
CA ALA A 71 1.50 -0.80 0.80
C ALA A 71 0.41 -0.73 -0.28
N VAL A 72 -0.69 -1.46 -0.08
CA VAL A 72 -1.83 -1.46 -0.99
C VAL A 72 -2.52 -0.10 -1.01
N LEU A 73 -2.75 0.52 0.15
CA LEU A 73 -3.36 1.85 0.23
C LEU A 73 -2.55 2.91 -0.52
N ILE A 74 -1.24 2.96 -0.29
CA ILE A 74 -0.34 3.90 -0.98
C ILE A 74 -0.33 3.62 -2.49
N THR A 75 -0.23 2.35 -2.88
CA THR A 75 -0.26 1.95 -4.29
C THR A 75 -1.58 2.34 -4.96
N LEU A 76 -2.71 2.19 -4.26
CA LEU A 76 -4.03 2.56 -4.76
C LEU A 76 -4.13 4.07 -4.98
N ILE A 77 -3.63 4.88 -4.04
CA ILE A 77 -3.58 6.35 -4.16
C ILE A 77 -2.75 6.74 -5.39
N ILE A 78 -1.54 6.19 -5.54
CA ILE A 78 -0.67 6.43 -6.70
C ILE A 78 -1.37 6.03 -8.00
N PHE A 79 -2.06 4.89 -8.01
CA PHE A 79 -2.78 4.40 -9.17
C PHE A 79 -3.95 5.33 -9.54
N ILE A 80 -4.73 5.81 -8.57
CA ILE A 80 -5.79 6.79 -8.77
C ILE A 80 -5.22 8.07 -9.36
N PHE A 81 -4.16 8.64 -8.79
CA PHE A 81 -3.50 9.84 -9.32
C PHE A 81 -3.01 9.63 -10.76
N TYR A 82 -2.44 8.46 -11.06
CA TYR A 82 -2.01 8.11 -12.41
C TYR A 82 -3.18 8.07 -13.39
N LEU A 83 -4.32 7.47 -13.02
CA LEU A 83 -5.52 7.45 -13.87
C LEU A 83 -6.07 8.86 -14.07
N LEU A 84 -6.20 9.66 -13.01
CA LEU A 84 -6.68 11.03 -13.08
C LEU A 84 -5.84 11.88 -14.04
N ARG A 85 -4.51 11.75 -13.95
CA ARG A 85 -3.58 12.43 -14.86
C ARG A 85 -3.70 11.92 -16.29
N LYS A 86 -3.81 10.60 -16.50
CA LYS A 86 -3.90 9.98 -17.82
C LYS A 86 -5.16 10.40 -18.57
N TYR A 87 -6.30 10.42 -17.88
CA TYR A 87 -7.59 10.75 -18.49
C TYR A 87 -7.88 12.26 -18.46
N ARG A 88 -6.94 13.09 -17.97
CA ARG A 88 -7.12 14.53 -17.72
C ARG A 88 -8.50 14.81 -17.12
N VAL A 89 -8.92 13.97 -16.16
CA VAL A 89 -10.16 14.22 -15.44
C VAL A 89 -9.92 15.51 -14.67
N ARG A 90 -10.53 16.60 -15.14
CA ARG A 90 -10.41 17.92 -14.56
C ARG A 90 -11.18 17.88 -13.24
N ILE A 91 -10.57 17.36 -12.19
CA ILE A 91 -11.09 17.50 -10.84
C ILE A 91 -10.97 19.00 -10.51
N ILE A 92 -12.10 19.69 -10.55
CA ILE A 92 -12.25 21.13 -10.28
C ILE A 92 -11.65 21.55 -8.92
N TRP A 93 -11.37 20.61 -8.02
CA TRP A 93 -10.94 20.83 -6.64
C TRP A 93 -9.43 20.71 -6.35
N ILE A 94 -8.58 20.41 -7.33
CA ILE A 94 -7.12 20.39 -7.11
C ILE A 94 -6.51 21.64 -7.77
N PRO A 95 -6.10 22.67 -7.00
CA PRO A 95 -5.49 23.86 -7.57
C PRO A 95 -4.18 23.49 -8.30
N PRO A 96 -3.89 24.12 -9.45
CA PRO A 96 -2.62 23.92 -10.13
C PRO A 96 -1.50 24.41 -9.21
N ALA A 97 -0.50 23.54 -9.01
CA ALA A 97 0.77 23.90 -8.40
C ALA A 97 1.66 24.64 -9.42
#